data_AF-A0A8S1P444-F1
#
_entry.id   AF-A0A8S1P444-F1
#
_cell.length_a   1.000
_cell.length_b   1.000
_cell.length_c   1.000
_cell.angle_alpha   90.00
_cell.angle_beta   90.00
_cell.angle_gamma   90.00
#
_symmetry.space_group_name_H-M   'P 1'
#
loop_
_entity.id
_entity.type
_entity.pdbx_description
1 polymer ?
#
loop_
_entity_poly.entity_id
_entity_poly.type
_entity_poly.pdbx_seq_one_letter_code
_entity_poly.pdbx_strand_id
1 'polypeptide(L)'
;MSKLSENIKKFLRELDQFGVVFKPSITSDSEYKTVLGGILSILLYGVSLGYFIYQFVIWKEGGMLPKITVSSEVIETQQIYFDEPLFSIRMRKMNDTNIDPFNPQNIIMLPLIFQYINGQLSTTPSIPIINKTNDDNEFVTIYFNNITLAISKDKTIELPELEYMILLIDCVPQLLANNTEMKCANSTTRKSFFNQSVNTLYFTTFIKQFNAQQEKINTFGNEVIVALDPSSVYFSTSTLQLQETTIDNGLLFENTYQRNFILDISTAGQQVNSKFFSSVINSTTYFINNYQLNGIKSIQYIQYPKINEVLADTGSIVSILLLTSAFVIMTNQYFLESEAISQVINMFYPNLKYLKYRKNWYGKVIRIELLGRNLNINKFNVQYGRLKEVAQTKLTITNQIYEISRIQFILQSMIDRSNFNYSHMIGIKENNFIENTKEENEFDNQEGEIFKDSKVIPSNDSKLEIQQNQQIQQTMFPDQSSNTILPNETQKLEIFQQLKSENQTSNNDKQFNSKELIDQDFELLICKKDRTEAQILPQFFDINKVT
;
A
#
# COMPACT_ATOMS: atom_id res chain seq x y z
N MET A 1 34.33 -3.17 22.24
CA MET A 1 34.70 -2.27 21.11
C MET A 1 36.17 -1.83 21.08
N SER A 2 37.03 -2.12 22.06
CA SER A 2 38.42 -1.59 22.13
C SER A 2 39.44 -2.20 21.16
N LYS A 3 39.06 -3.20 20.33
CA LYS A 3 39.97 -3.91 19.40
C LYS A 3 39.78 -3.57 17.91
N LEU A 4 38.91 -2.63 17.58
CA LEU A 4 38.72 -2.18 16.18
C LEU A 4 39.87 -1.25 15.76
N SER A 5 40.40 -1.44 14.55
CA SER A 5 41.45 -0.55 14.01
C SER A 5 40.91 0.88 13.87
N GLU A 6 41.78 1.87 14.10
CA GLU A 6 41.42 3.30 13.99
C GLU A 6 40.79 3.64 12.64
N ASN A 7 41.29 3.03 11.55
CA ASN A 7 40.76 3.22 10.21
C ASN A 7 39.32 2.73 10.08
N ILE A 8 38.97 1.59 10.67
CA ILE A 8 37.61 1.06 10.63
C ILE A 8 36.66 1.93 11.46
N LYS A 9 37.11 2.45 12.61
CA LYS A 9 36.28 3.37 13.41
C LYS A 9 36.00 4.67 12.66
N LYS A 10 36.99 5.21 11.94
CA LYS A 10 36.82 6.41 11.12
C LYS A 10 35.83 6.17 9.98
N PHE A 11 35.99 5.06 9.25
CA PHE A 11 35.07 4.65 8.19
C PHE A 11 33.62 4.46 8.69
N LEU A 12 33.44 3.77 9.83
CA LEU A 12 32.11 3.60 10.44
C LEU A 12 31.51 4.94 10.86
N ARG A 13 32.30 5.87 11.40
CA ARG A 13 31.80 7.23 11.71
C ARG A 13 31.41 7.99 10.45
N GLU A 14 32.13 7.85 9.34
CA GLU A 14 31.79 8.53 8.09
C GLU A 14 30.48 7.99 7.47
N LEU A 15 30.19 6.71 7.64
CA LEU A 15 28.95 6.06 7.20
C LEU A 15 27.74 6.28 8.13
N ASP A 16 27.94 6.90 9.30
CA ASP A 16 26.83 7.26 10.19
C ASP A 16 25.99 8.39 9.56
N GLN A 17 24.93 7.98 8.88
CA GLN A 17 23.97 8.91 8.30
C GLN A 17 22.94 9.42 9.33
N PHE A 18 22.95 8.84 10.54
CA PHE A 18 22.13 9.25 11.68
C PHE A 18 22.94 10.10 12.67
N GLY A 19 24.06 10.66 12.19
CA GLY A 19 24.84 11.64 12.91
C GLY A 19 23.97 12.82 13.33
N VAL A 20 24.11 13.24 14.58
CA VAL A 20 23.36 14.37 15.12
C VAL A 20 24.24 15.59 15.04
N VAL A 21 23.81 16.62 14.33
CA VAL A 21 24.51 17.92 14.37
C VAL A 21 24.25 18.54 15.73
N PHE A 22 25.30 18.69 16.54
CA PHE A 22 25.20 19.56 17.71
C PHE A 22 25.39 20.98 17.23
N LYS A 23 24.35 21.81 17.32
CA LYS A 23 24.44 23.25 17.04
C LYS A 23 24.46 24.05 18.35
N PRO A 24 25.60 24.20 19.05
CA PRO A 24 25.79 25.37 19.89
C PRO A 24 25.95 26.58 18.95
N SER A 25 25.27 27.70 19.21
CA SER A 25 25.13 28.82 18.25
C SER A 25 26.40 29.66 18.02
N ILE A 26 27.59 29.11 18.30
CA ILE A 26 28.87 29.81 18.22
C ILE A 26 29.85 28.92 17.42
N THR A 27 29.59 28.88 16.10
CA THR A 27 30.43 28.42 14.97
C THR A 27 30.90 26.95 14.81
N SER A 28 30.91 26.59 13.50
CA SER A 28 31.22 25.36 12.74
C SER A 28 30.47 24.07 13.08
N ASP A 29 29.72 23.59 12.09
CA ASP A 29 28.93 22.35 12.07
C ASP A 29 29.78 21.13 12.47
N SER A 30 29.81 20.81 13.77
CA SER A 30 30.39 19.56 14.25
C SER A 30 29.29 18.51 14.33
N GLU A 31 29.16 17.72 13.26
CA GLU A 31 28.30 16.54 13.26
C GLU A 31 28.86 15.50 14.23
N TYR A 32 28.10 15.16 15.27
CA TYR A 32 28.48 14.06 16.16
C TYR A 32 28.05 12.74 15.52
N LYS A 33 29.05 12.07 14.94
CA LYS A 33 28.91 10.74 14.33
C LYS A 33 29.47 9.67 15.24
N THR A 34 28.72 8.60 15.42
CA THR A 34 29.05 7.49 16.29
C THR A 34 29.42 6.24 15.48
N VAL A 35 30.34 5.43 16.00
CA VAL A 35 30.64 4.12 15.41
C VAL A 35 29.41 3.21 15.44
N LEU A 36 28.55 3.36 16.46
CA LEU A 36 27.31 2.61 16.60
C LEU A 36 26.30 2.99 15.52
N GLY A 37 26.11 4.29 15.27
CA GLY A 37 25.25 4.81 14.21
C GLY A 37 25.70 4.33 12.83
N GLY A 38 27.01 4.35 12.55
CA GLY A 38 27.59 3.78 11.33
C GLY A 38 27.31 2.28 11.12
N ILE A 39 27.50 1.46 12.16
CA ILE A 39 27.16 0.03 12.11
C ILE A 39 25.68 -0.15 11.79
N LEU A 40 24.83 0.66 12.42
CA LEU A 40 23.39 0.58 12.26
C LEU A 40 22.92 1.08 10.90
N SER A 41 23.57 2.11 10.33
CA SER A 41 23.35 2.55 8.94
C SER A 41 23.71 1.45 7.94
N ILE A 42 24.85 0.76 8.10
CA ILE A 42 25.21 -0.38 7.24
C ILE A 42 24.18 -1.50 7.35
N LEU A 43 23.78 -1.86 8.57
CA LEU A 43 22.80 -2.92 8.80
C LEU A 43 21.46 -2.56 8.15
N LEU A 44 21.00 -1.32 8.34
CA LEU A 44 19.76 -0.82 7.78
C LEU A 44 19.78 -0.87 6.25
N TYR A 45 20.84 -0.36 5.62
CA TYR A 45 21.00 -0.42 4.17
C TYR A 45 21.11 -1.85 3.64
N GLY A 46 21.84 -2.71 4.35
CA GLY A 46 21.98 -4.12 3.99
C GLY A 46 20.65 -4.87 4.04
N VAL A 47 19.84 -4.65 5.09
CA VAL A 47 18.51 -5.26 5.23
C VAL A 47 17.55 -4.72 4.18
N SER A 48 17.54 -3.41 3.93
CA SER A 48 16.71 -2.80 2.87
C SER A 48 17.05 -3.36 1.49
N LEU A 49 18.34 -3.41 1.15
CA LEU A 49 18.81 -3.92 -0.14
C LEU A 49 18.51 -5.41 -0.28
N GLY A 50 18.74 -6.20 0.78
CA GLY A 50 18.41 -7.62 0.80
C GLY A 50 16.92 -7.88 0.59
N TYR A 51 16.06 -7.10 1.26
CA TYR A 51 14.61 -7.20 1.08
C TYR A 51 14.16 -6.77 -0.32
N PHE A 52 14.74 -5.70 -0.87
CA PHE A 52 14.47 -5.26 -2.24
C PHE A 52 14.83 -6.36 -3.26
N ILE A 53 16.01 -6.95 -3.14
CA ILE A 53 16.44 -8.06 -4.00
C ILE A 53 15.48 -9.24 -3.87
N TYR A 54 15.09 -9.59 -2.64
CA TYR A 54 14.14 -10.66 -2.38
C TYR A 54 12.78 -10.42 -3.07
N GLN A 55 12.20 -9.22 -2.89
CA GLN A 55 10.93 -8.86 -3.54
C GLN A 55 11.03 -8.83 -5.07
N PHE A 56 12.15 -8.33 -5.60
CA PHE A 56 12.40 -8.31 -7.03
C PHE A 56 12.52 -9.73 -7.62
N VAL A 57 13.13 -10.66 -6.90
CA VAL A 57 13.22 -12.07 -7.30
C VAL A 57 11.82 -12.71 -7.31
N ILE A 58 11.03 -12.56 -6.24
CA ILE A 58 9.66 -13.10 -6.18
C ILE A 58 8.80 -12.55 -7.31
N TRP A 59 8.89 -11.25 -7.56
CA TRP A 59 8.18 -10.61 -8.66
C TRP A 59 8.58 -11.19 -10.02
N LYS A 60 9.89 -11.32 -10.28
CA LYS A 60 10.42 -11.89 -11.53
C LYS A 60 10.02 -13.35 -11.74
N GLU A 61 9.94 -14.13 -10.66
CA GLU A 61 9.54 -15.54 -10.70
C GLU A 61 8.02 -15.74 -10.80
N GLY A 62 7.22 -14.66 -10.81
CA GLY A 62 5.75 -14.75 -10.86
C GLY A 62 5.12 -15.21 -9.54
N GLY A 63 5.87 -15.12 -8.43
CA GLY A 63 5.37 -15.47 -7.09
C GLY A 63 4.39 -14.45 -6.52
N MET A 64 4.28 -13.26 -7.11
CA MET A 64 3.27 -12.27 -6.76
C MET A 64 1.98 -12.54 -7.55
N LEU A 65 0.88 -12.76 -6.84
CA LEU A 65 -0.40 -13.06 -7.46
C LEU A 65 -0.96 -11.84 -8.20
N PRO A 66 -1.51 -12.01 -9.41
CA PRO A 66 -2.18 -10.93 -10.12
C PRO A 66 -3.48 -10.55 -9.42
N LYS A 67 -3.87 -9.28 -9.57
CA LYS A 67 -5.18 -8.78 -9.12
C LYS A 67 -6.21 -9.19 -10.15
N ILE A 68 -7.21 -9.95 -9.71
CA ILE A 68 -8.29 -10.44 -10.56
C ILE A 68 -9.59 -9.79 -10.13
N THR A 69 -10.22 -9.06 -11.04
CA THR A 69 -11.57 -8.49 -10.85
C THR A 69 -12.52 -9.18 -11.81
N VAL A 70 -13.67 -9.62 -11.29
CA VAL A 70 -14.72 -10.25 -12.10
C VAL A 70 -15.99 -9.41 -11.97
N SER A 71 -16.56 -9.04 -13.10
CA SER A 71 -17.88 -8.43 -13.19
C SER A 71 -18.75 -9.20 -14.19
N SER A 72 -20.04 -8.90 -14.20
CA SER A 72 -20.97 -9.49 -15.16
C SER A 72 -21.75 -8.41 -15.86
N GLU A 73 -21.93 -8.57 -17.18
CA GLU A 73 -22.65 -7.65 -18.04
C GLU A 73 -23.75 -8.40 -18.79
N VAL A 74 -24.90 -7.78 -18.98
CA VAL A 74 -25.97 -8.32 -19.82
C VAL A 74 -25.68 -7.95 -21.27
N ILE A 75 -25.59 -8.95 -22.15
CA ILE A 75 -25.41 -8.76 -23.58
C ILE A 75 -26.74 -8.91 -24.29
N GLU A 76 -27.11 -7.94 -25.10
CA GLU A 76 -28.32 -8.00 -25.92
C GLU A 76 -28.06 -8.65 -27.29
N THR A 77 -26.85 -8.45 -27.84
CA THR A 77 -26.46 -8.98 -29.16
C THR A 77 -25.00 -9.40 -29.16
N GLN A 78 -24.71 -10.67 -29.44
CA GLN A 78 -23.36 -11.21 -29.56
C GLN A 78 -23.37 -12.44 -30.45
N GLN A 79 -22.38 -12.54 -31.33
CA GLN A 79 -22.10 -13.74 -32.12
C GLN A 79 -20.70 -14.22 -31.81
N ILE A 80 -20.52 -15.54 -31.67
CA ILE A 80 -19.22 -16.18 -31.50
C ILE A 80 -19.12 -17.37 -32.44
N TYR A 81 -17.98 -17.45 -33.11
CA TYR A 81 -17.58 -18.54 -33.97
C TYR A 81 -16.51 -19.39 -33.27
N PHE A 82 -16.67 -20.70 -33.31
CA PHE A 82 -15.75 -21.67 -32.73
C PHE A 82 -14.99 -22.41 -33.83
N ASP A 83 -13.71 -22.07 -34.00
CA ASP A 83 -12.78 -22.75 -34.92
C ASP A 83 -12.39 -24.15 -34.44
N GLU A 84 -12.38 -24.37 -33.12
CA GLU A 84 -12.02 -25.62 -32.46
C GLU A 84 -13.27 -26.46 -32.12
N PRO A 85 -13.15 -27.79 -31.93
CA PRO A 85 -14.26 -28.63 -31.50
C PRO A 85 -14.84 -28.12 -30.18
N LEU A 86 -16.12 -27.73 -30.21
CA LEU A 86 -16.82 -27.30 -29.00
C LEU A 86 -17.36 -28.50 -28.21
N PHE A 87 -17.74 -29.55 -28.93
CA PHE A 87 -18.34 -30.76 -28.35
C PHE A 87 -17.65 -32.02 -28.88
N SER A 88 -17.64 -33.05 -28.07
CA SER A 88 -17.36 -34.41 -28.52
C SER A 88 -18.30 -35.43 -27.91
N ILE A 89 -18.55 -36.49 -28.67
CA ILE A 89 -19.38 -37.61 -28.26
C ILE A 89 -18.57 -38.89 -28.45
N ARG A 90 -18.57 -39.74 -27.41
CA ARG A 90 -17.99 -41.09 -27.48
C ARG A 90 -18.76 -42.04 -26.60
N MET A 91 -18.74 -43.32 -26.93
CA MET A 91 -19.28 -44.36 -26.06
C MET A 91 -18.21 -44.85 -25.07
N ARG A 92 -18.65 -45.24 -23.86
CA ARG A 92 -17.78 -45.92 -22.90
C ARG A 92 -17.52 -47.35 -23.36
N LYS A 93 -16.27 -47.66 -23.68
CA LYS A 93 -15.81 -49.04 -23.90
C LYS A 93 -15.55 -49.70 -22.55
N MET A 94 -16.28 -50.77 -22.22
CA MET A 94 -16.02 -51.56 -21.01
C MET A 94 -15.12 -52.76 -21.31
N ASN A 95 -15.37 -53.44 -22.44
CA ASN A 95 -14.63 -54.61 -22.92
C ASN A 95 -14.38 -54.48 -24.42
N ASP A 96 -13.42 -55.24 -24.96
CA ASP A 96 -13.12 -55.30 -26.40
C ASP A 96 -14.24 -55.91 -27.26
N THR A 97 -15.18 -56.61 -26.64
CA THR A 97 -16.34 -57.21 -27.31
C THR A 97 -17.54 -56.26 -27.42
N ASN A 98 -17.47 -55.07 -26.82
CA ASN A 98 -18.56 -54.10 -26.91
C ASN A 98 -18.67 -53.54 -28.33
N ILE A 99 -19.89 -53.23 -28.74
CA ILE A 99 -20.16 -52.76 -30.10
C ILE A 99 -20.09 -51.25 -30.08
N ASP A 100 -19.26 -50.68 -30.95
CA ASP A 100 -19.22 -49.24 -31.16
C ASP A 100 -20.39 -48.82 -32.07
N PRO A 101 -21.36 -48.04 -31.58
CA PRO A 101 -22.51 -47.61 -32.37
C PRO A 101 -22.18 -46.53 -33.41
N PHE A 102 -20.97 -45.95 -33.38
CA PHE A 102 -20.51 -44.91 -34.29
C PHE A 102 -19.53 -45.43 -35.35
N ASN A 103 -19.28 -46.74 -35.41
CA ASN A 103 -18.40 -47.34 -36.41
C ASN A 103 -18.95 -47.08 -37.83
N PRO A 104 -18.18 -46.41 -38.73
CA PRO A 104 -18.65 -46.05 -40.08
C PRO A 104 -19.19 -47.22 -40.92
N GLN A 105 -18.69 -48.44 -40.70
CA GLN A 105 -19.12 -49.61 -41.46
C GLN A 105 -20.43 -50.23 -40.93
N ASN A 106 -20.78 -49.96 -39.67
CA ASN A 106 -21.95 -50.52 -38.98
C ASN A 106 -22.54 -49.49 -38.01
N ILE A 107 -23.00 -48.34 -38.51
CA ILE A 107 -23.55 -47.26 -37.69
C ILE A 107 -24.89 -47.70 -37.10
N ILE A 108 -25.01 -47.65 -35.78
CA ILE A 108 -26.27 -47.91 -35.06
C ILE A 108 -26.95 -46.59 -34.72
N MET A 109 -26.18 -45.63 -34.21
CA MET A 109 -26.68 -44.30 -33.85
C MET A 109 -26.04 -43.25 -34.75
N LEU A 110 -26.89 -42.48 -35.42
CA LEU A 110 -26.46 -41.39 -36.28
C LEU A 110 -26.49 -40.07 -35.50
N PRO A 111 -25.33 -39.41 -35.29
CA PRO A 111 -25.30 -38.06 -34.77
C PRO A 111 -25.78 -37.08 -35.83
N LEU A 112 -26.71 -36.20 -35.46
CA LEU A 112 -27.19 -35.11 -36.29
C LEU A 112 -27.04 -33.80 -35.53
N ILE A 113 -26.74 -32.73 -36.26
CA ILE A 113 -26.80 -31.38 -35.72
C ILE A 113 -27.78 -30.55 -36.54
N PHE A 114 -28.69 -29.90 -35.84
CA PHE A 114 -29.63 -28.94 -36.37
C PHE A 114 -29.29 -27.54 -35.85
N GLN A 115 -29.53 -26.54 -36.69
CA GLN A 115 -29.41 -25.14 -36.32
C GLN A 115 -30.82 -24.55 -36.17
N TYR A 116 -31.05 -23.81 -35.11
CA TYR A 116 -32.21 -22.93 -34.98
C TYR A 116 -31.77 -21.51 -35.36
N ILE A 117 -32.57 -20.87 -36.22
CA ILE A 117 -32.39 -19.48 -36.62
C ILE A 117 -33.64 -18.74 -36.16
N ASN A 118 -33.48 -17.79 -35.22
CA ASN A 118 -34.59 -17.04 -34.62
C ASN A 118 -35.71 -17.95 -34.08
N GLY A 119 -35.33 -19.06 -33.43
CA GLY A 119 -36.26 -20.05 -32.87
C GLY A 119 -36.93 -20.98 -33.90
N GLN A 120 -36.60 -20.85 -35.20
CA GLN A 120 -37.09 -21.76 -36.23
C GLN A 120 -36.02 -22.79 -36.59
N LEU A 121 -36.41 -24.07 -36.61
CA LEU A 121 -35.53 -25.18 -36.98
C LEU A 121 -35.16 -25.12 -38.46
N SER A 122 -33.87 -25.12 -38.76
CA SER A 122 -33.37 -25.24 -40.14
C SER A 122 -33.74 -26.61 -40.72
N THR A 123 -34.14 -26.63 -41.99
CA THR A 123 -34.78 -27.81 -42.62
C THR A 123 -33.83 -28.96 -42.92
N THR A 124 -32.52 -28.72 -42.96
CA THR A 124 -31.53 -29.75 -43.31
C THR A 124 -30.55 -29.96 -42.17
N PRO A 125 -30.53 -31.15 -41.53
CA PRO A 125 -29.48 -31.48 -40.58
C PRO A 125 -28.14 -31.62 -41.29
N SER A 126 -27.06 -31.26 -40.59
CA SER A 126 -25.72 -31.68 -40.99
C SER A 126 -25.27 -32.90 -40.18
N ILE A 127 -24.41 -33.70 -40.80
CA ILE A 127 -23.79 -34.87 -40.17
C ILE A 127 -22.38 -34.43 -39.76
N PRO A 128 -22.01 -34.54 -38.48
CA PRO A 128 -20.67 -34.17 -38.02
C PRO A 128 -19.62 -35.11 -38.63
N ILE A 129 -18.38 -34.65 -38.68
CA ILE A 129 -17.28 -35.46 -39.20
C ILE A 129 -16.98 -36.58 -38.20
N ILE A 130 -17.13 -37.82 -38.66
CA ILE A 130 -16.81 -39.03 -37.88
C ILE A 130 -15.37 -39.41 -38.18
N ASN A 131 -14.43 -38.94 -37.35
CA ASN A 131 -13.02 -39.30 -37.49
C ASN A 131 -12.77 -40.68 -36.88
N LYS A 132 -12.22 -41.60 -37.67
CA LYS A 132 -11.73 -42.87 -37.12
C LYS A 132 -10.53 -42.58 -36.21
N THR A 133 -10.58 -43.03 -34.97
CA THR A 133 -9.42 -43.06 -34.08
C THR A 133 -8.37 -44.00 -34.69
N ASN A 134 -7.11 -43.57 -34.72
CA ASN A 134 -6.01 -44.38 -35.27
C ASN A 134 -5.64 -45.59 -34.38
N ASP A 135 -6.19 -45.65 -33.16
CA ASP A 135 -6.03 -46.78 -32.25
C ASP A 135 -7.22 -47.74 -32.41
N ASP A 136 -6.95 -48.96 -32.87
CA ASP A 136 -7.95 -50.01 -33.06
C ASP A 136 -8.64 -50.42 -31.73
N ASN A 137 -8.07 -50.02 -30.58
CA ASN A 137 -8.63 -50.29 -29.26
C ASN A 137 -9.56 -49.22 -28.72
N GLU A 138 -9.76 -48.09 -29.40
CA GLU A 138 -10.64 -47.02 -28.94
C GLU A 138 -11.94 -46.94 -29.75
N PHE A 139 -13.04 -46.65 -29.06
CA PHE A 139 -14.29 -46.31 -29.74
C PHE A 139 -14.17 -44.96 -30.44
N VAL A 140 -14.88 -44.85 -31.56
CA VAL A 140 -14.92 -43.66 -32.40
C VAL A 140 -15.43 -42.47 -31.59
N THR A 141 -14.69 -41.37 -31.65
CA THR A 141 -15.06 -40.09 -31.05
C THR A 141 -15.50 -39.13 -32.15
N ILE A 142 -16.71 -38.60 -32.00
CA ILE A 142 -17.30 -37.64 -32.94
C ILE A 142 -17.03 -36.24 -32.41
N TYR A 143 -16.49 -35.37 -33.27
CA TYR A 143 -16.21 -33.97 -32.94
C TYR A 143 -17.14 -33.04 -33.71
N PHE A 144 -17.61 -31.99 -33.04
CA PHE A 144 -18.47 -30.97 -33.62
C PHE A 144 -17.68 -29.66 -33.76
N ASN A 145 -17.27 -29.35 -34.99
CA ASN A 145 -16.45 -28.19 -35.35
C ASN A 145 -17.29 -27.13 -36.06
N ASN A 146 -16.75 -25.91 -36.18
CA ASN A 146 -17.35 -24.80 -36.94
C ASN A 146 -18.75 -24.41 -36.46
N ILE A 147 -18.93 -24.35 -35.13
CA ILE A 147 -20.19 -23.98 -34.50
C ILE A 147 -20.23 -22.45 -34.35
N THR A 148 -21.38 -21.84 -34.67
CA THR A 148 -21.60 -20.39 -34.53
C THR A 148 -22.82 -20.09 -33.68
N LEU A 149 -22.62 -19.72 -32.41
CA LEU A 149 -23.72 -19.35 -31.52
C LEU A 149 -23.92 -17.84 -31.53
N ALA A 150 -25.17 -17.41 -31.50
CA ALA A 150 -25.51 -15.99 -31.46
C ALA A 150 -26.74 -15.74 -30.59
N ILE A 151 -26.66 -14.70 -29.78
CA ILE A 151 -27.82 -14.09 -29.12
C ILE A 151 -28.12 -12.77 -29.82
N SER A 152 -29.40 -12.49 -30.05
CA SER A 152 -29.85 -11.24 -30.64
C SER A 152 -31.22 -10.88 -30.09
N LYS A 153 -31.32 -9.66 -29.55
CA LYS A 153 -32.59 -9.11 -29.05
C LYS A 153 -33.61 -8.85 -30.17
N ASP A 154 -33.12 -8.36 -31.31
CA ASP A 154 -33.99 -7.92 -32.42
C ASP A 154 -34.35 -9.07 -33.40
N LYS A 155 -33.58 -10.16 -33.39
CA LYS A 155 -33.82 -11.38 -34.20
C LYS A 155 -34.04 -11.08 -35.69
N THR A 156 -33.23 -10.17 -36.24
CA THR A 156 -33.31 -9.78 -37.66
C THR A 156 -32.55 -10.77 -38.55
N ILE A 157 -32.63 -10.60 -39.87
CA ILE A 157 -31.87 -11.41 -40.83
C ILE A 157 -30.36 -11.13 -40.72
N GLU A 158 -29.98 -9.89 -40.41
CA GLU A 158 -28.57 -9.47 -40.28
C GLU A 158 -27.96 -9.88 -38.94
N LEU A 159 -28.79 -9.92 -37.88
CA LEU A 159 -28.41 -10.31 -36.52
C LEU A 159 -29.34 -11.42 -36.04
N PRO A 160 -29.20 -12.65 -36.56
CA PRO A 160 -30.03 -13.76 -36.12
C PRO A 160 -29.59 -14.28 -34.76
N GLU A 161 -30.54 -14.78 -33.99
CA GLU A 161 -30.27 -15.67 -32.86
C GLU A 161 -29.99 -17.08 -33.42
N LEU A 162 -28.86 -17.66 -33.02
CA LEU A 162 -28.38 -18.96 -33.49
C LEU A 162 -28.18 -19.91 -32.32
N GLU A 163 -28.96 -20.99 -32.32
CA GLU A 163 -28.86 -22.09 -31.36
C GLU A 163 -28.61 -23.39 -32.13
N TYR A 164 -28.07 -24.41 -31.45
CA TYR A 164 -27.89 -25.73 -32.04
C TYR A 164 -28.56 -26.82 -31.24
N MET A 165 -29.05 -27.83 -31.93
CA MET A 165 -29.60 -29.03 -31.33
C MET A 165 -28.82 -30.23 -31.86
N ILE A 166 -28.19 -30.96 -30.95
CA ILE A 166 -27.48 -32.21 -31.25
C ILE A 166 -28.41 -33.37 -30.91
N LEU A 167 -28.56 -34.29 -31.85
CA LEU A 167 -29.43 -35.46 -31.74
C LEU A 167 -28.63 -36.73 -31.99
N LEU A 168 -28.92 -37.78 -31.24
CA LEU A 168 -28.55 -39.14 -31.61
C LEU A 168 -29.82 -39.91 -31.93
N ILE A 169 -29.97 -40.29 -33.19
CA ILE A 169 -31.11 -41.05 -33.69
C ILE A 169 -30.69 -42.44 -34.16
N ASP A 170 -31.65 -43.33 -34.35
CA ASP A 170 -31.43 -44.59 -35.05
C ASP A 170 -30.95 -44.32 -36.49
N CYS A 171 -30.05 -45.16 -37.00
CA CYS A 171 -29.48 -44.95 -38.32
C CYS A 171 -30.54 -45.05 -39.43
N VAL A 172 -30.70 -43.96 -40.19
CA VAL A 172 -31.65 -43.85 -41.30
C VAL A 172 -30.87 -43.86 -42.63
N PRO A 173 -30.98 -44.91 -43.46
CA PRO A 173 -30.21 -45.02 -44.70
C PRO A 173 -30.40 -43.84 -45.67
N GLN A 174 -31.58 -43.22 -45.66
CA GLN A 174 -31.92 -42.07 -46.51
C GLN A 174 -31.03 -40.85 -46.22
N LEU A 175 -30.59 -40.64 -44.97
CA LEU A 175 -29.71 -39.53 -44.59
C LEU A 175 -28.25 -39.79 -44.96
N LEU A 176 -27.88 -41.06 -45.21
CA LEU A 176 -26.53 -41.47 -45.61
C LEU A 176 -26.36 -41.63 -47.13
N ALA A 177 -27.41 -41.43 -47.92
CA ALA A 177 -27.40 -41.73 -49.37
C ALA A 177 -26.28 -41.05 -50.17
N ASN A 178 -25.78 -39.91 -49.68
CA ASN A 178 -24.71 -39.15 -50.32
C ASN A 178 -23.29 -39.54 -49.86
N ASN A 179 -23.15 -40.43 -48.87
CA ASN A 179 -21.87 -40.84 -48.31
C ASN A 179 -21.63 -42.34 -48.55
N THR A 180 -20.69 -42.66 -49.44
CA THR A 180 -20.38 -44.05 -49.82
C THR A 180 -19.61 -44.84 -48.78
N GLU A 181 -19.04 -44.17 -47.77
CA GLU A 181 -18.18 -44.78 -46.75
C GLU A 181 -18.95 -45.22 -45.50
N MET A 182 -20.18 -44.72 -45.34
CA MET A 182 -21.01 -44.92 -44.15
C MET A 182 -22.18 -45.87 -44.43
N LYS A 183 -22.38 -46.87 -43.56
CA LYS A 183 -23.49 -47.83 -43.68
C LYS A 183 -24.17 -48.06 -42.35
N CYS A 184 -25.51 -48.12 -42.37
CA CYS A 184 -26.28 -48.49 -41.19
C CYS A 184 -26.08 -49.98 -40.86
N ALA A 185 -26.00 -50.28 -39.57
CA ALA A 185 -25.90 -51.65 -39.06
C ALA A 185 -27.18 -52.46 -39.36
N ASN A 186 -27.03 -53.78 -39.43
CA ASN A 186 -28.17 -54.68 -39.56
C ASN A 186 -28.98 -54.78 -38.24
N SER A 187 -30.20 -55.32 -38.33
CA SER A 187 -31.11 -55.41 -37.19
C SER A 187 -30.58 -56.31 -36.05
N THR A 188 -29.78 -57.32 -36.36
CA THR A 188 -29.14 -58.23 -35.39
C THR A 188 -28.05 -57.55 -34.58
N THR A 189 -27.16 -56.78 -35.22
CA THR A 189 -26.10 -56.02 -34.56
C THR A 189 -26.69 -54.93 -33.69
N ARG A 190 -27.73 -54.23 -34.18
CA ARG A 190 -28.47 -53.24 -33.39
C ARG A 190 -29.08 -53.83 -32.12
N LYS A 191 -29.78 -54.97 -32.23
CA LYS A 191 -30.34 -55.66 -31.05
C LYS A 191 -29.23 -56.11 -30.09
N SER A 192 -28.11 -56.58 -30.63
CA SER A 192 -26.96 -57.02 -29.82
C SER A 192 -26.36 -55.87 -29.02
N PHE A 193 -26.25 -54.67 -29.59
CA PHE A 193 -25.78 -53.46 -28.90
C PHE A 193 -26.69 -53.08 -27.73
N PHE A 194 -28.00 -52.97 -27.93
CA PHE A 194 -28.93 -52.61 -26.85
C PHE A 194 -29.09 -53.70 -25.77
N ASN A 195 -28.73 -54.94 -26.08
CA ASN A 195 -28.69 -56.03 -25.11
C ASN A 195 -27.37 -56.09 -24.30
N GLN A 196 -26.41 -55.19 -24.55
CA GLN A 196 -25.19 -55.11 -23.76
C GLN A 196 -25.50 -54.63 -22.35
N SER A 197 -24.69 -55.07 -21.38
CA SER A 197 -24.91 -54.80 -19.95
C SER A 197 -24.89 -53.32 -19.60
N VAL A 198 -24.13 -52.49 -20.33
CA VAL A 198 -24.02 -51.05 -20.09
C VAL A 198 -23.76 -50.32 -21.42
N ASN A 199 -24.67 -49.41 -21.78
CA ASN A 199 -24.51 -48.47 -22.90
C ASN A 199 -24.43 -47.04 -22.34
N THR A 200 -23.21 -46.58 -22.08
CA THR A 200 -22.97 -45.24 -21.52
C THR A 200 -22.34 -44.33 -22.56
N LEU A 201 -22.98 -43.18 -22.80
CA LEU A 201 -22.50 -42.10 -23.63
C LEU A 201 -21.71 -41.11 -22.76
N TYR A 202 -20.52 -40.74 -23.22
CA TYR A 202 -19.82 -39.54 -22.75
C TYR A 202 -20.05 -38.42 -23.74
N PHE A 203 -20.68 -37.36 -23.26
CA PHE A 203 -20.85 -36.12 -23.98
C PHE A 203 -19.94 -35.08 -23.33
N THR A 204 -18.93 -34.60 -24.02
CA THR A 204 -17.95 -33.65 -23.49
C THR A 204 -18.13 -32.29 -24.15
N THR A 205 -18.32 -31.24 -23.37
CA THR A 205 -18.19 -29.85 -23.85
C THR A 205 -16.85 -29.28 -23.44
N PHE A 206 -16.10 -28.71 -24.39
CA PHE A 206 -14.81 -28.10 -24.12
C PHE A 206 -14.99 -26.63 -23.70
N ILE A 207 -14.57 -26.31 -22.48
CA ILE A 207 -14.52 -24.95 -21.93
C ILE A 207 -13.06 -24.48 -21.83
N LYS A 208 -12.84 -23.18 -21.83
CA LYS A 208 -11.50 -22.59 -21.73
C LYS A 208 -11.42 -21.71 -20.49
N GLN A 209 -10.32 -21.77 -19.77
CA GLN A 209 -10.06 -20.90 -18.63
C GLN A 209 -8.64 -20.36 -18.71
N PHE A 210 -8.47 -19.08 -18.42
CA PHE A 210 -7.16 -18.46 -18.34
C PHE A 210 -6.50 -18.81 -17.00
N ASN A 211 -5.33 -19.45 -17.05
CA ASN A 211 -4.50 -19.70 -15.89
C ASN A 211 -3.57 -18.51 -15.64
N ALA A 212 -3.88 -17.72 -14.61
CA ALA A 212 -3.14 -16.51 -14.26
C ALA A 212 -1.74 -16.75 -13.65
N GLN A 213 -1.38 -18.00 -13.32
CA GLN A 213 -0.01 -18.34 -12.90
C GLN A 213 0.88 -18.72 -14.09
N GLN A 214 0.29 -19.36 -15.11
CA GLN A 214 1.02 -19.86 -16.27
C GLN A 214 0.92 -18.94 -17.49
N GLU A 215 0.12 -17.89 -17.42
CA GLU A 215 -0.22 -16.99 -18.53
C GLU A 215 -0.75 -17.73 -19.78
N LYS A 216 -1.44 -18.85 -19.56
CA LYS A 216 -1.91 -19.75 -20.64
C LYS A 216 -3.39 -20.03 -20.50
N ILE A 217 -4.04 -20.22 -21.65
CA ILE A 217 -5.41 -20.73 -21.69
C ILE A 217 -5.33 -22.24 -21.60
N ASN A 218 -6.01 -22.79 -20.61
CA ASN A 218 -6.19 -24.22 -20.45
C ASN A 218 -7.59 -24.60 -20.93
N THR A 219 -7.68 -25.68 -21.69
CA THR A 219 -8.96 -26.24 -22.15
C THR A 219 -9.33 -27.41 -21.23
N PHE A 220 -10.56 -27.43 -20.76
CA PHE A 220 -11.10 -28.47 -19.90
C PHE A 220 -12.36 -29.06 -20.54
N GLY A 221 -12.56 -30.37 -20.42
CA GLY A 221 -13.78 -31.03 -20.87
C GLY A 221 -14.77 -31.18 -19.71
N ASN A 222 -15.95 -30.57 -19.80
CA ASN A 222 -17.06 -30.88 -18.92
C ASN A 222 -17.81 -32.09 -19.49
N GLU A 223 -17.72 -33.23 -18.81
CA GLU A 223 -18.28 -34.50 -19.26
C GLU A 223 -19.66 -34.76 -18.62
N VAL A 224 -20.69 -34.89 -19.46
CA VAL A 224 -22.00 -35.41 -19.09
C VAL A 224 -22.07 -36.88 -19.44
N ILE A 225 -22.37 -37.71 -18.43
CA ILE A 225 -22.45 -39.16 -18.56
C ILE A 225 -23.92 -39.55 -18.67
N VAL A 226 -24.31 -40.18 -19.79
CA VAL A 226 -25.71 -40.57 -20.05
C VAL A 226 -25.80 -42.07 -20.25
N ALA A 227 -26.65 -42.75 -19.49
CA ALA A 227 -27.04 -44.12 -19.77
C ALA A 227 -28.11 -44.12 -20.87
N LEU A 228 -27.84 -44.80 -21.98
CA LEU A 228 -28.76 -44.90 -23.11
C LEU A 228 -29.75 -46.05 -22.88
N ASP A 229 -31.04 -45.74 -23.04
CA ASP A 229 -32.14 -46.69 -22.95
C ASP A 229 -33.02 -46.53 -24.20
N PRO A 230 -33.32 -47.60 -24.95
CA PRO A 230 -34.15 -47.50 -26.16
C PRO A 230 -35.61 -47.05 -25.88
N SER A 231 -36.07 -47.13 -24.62
CA SER A 231 -37.43 -46.72 -24.22
C SER A 231 -37.53 -45.25 -23.80
N SER A 232 -36.40 -44.57 -23.59
CA SER A 232 -36.35 -43.17 -23.18
C SER A 232 -35.36 -42.35 -24.01
N VAL A 233 -35.58 -41.05 -24.01
CA VAL A 233 -34.73 -40.05 -24.66
C VAL A 233 -34.16 -39.19 -23.55
N TYR A 234 -32.83 -39.07 -23.50
CA TYR A 234 -32.21 -38.05 -22.66
C TYR A 234 -32.32 -36.70 -23.37
N PHE A 235 -33.13 -35.80 -22.82
CA PHE A 235 -33.30 -34.44 -23.31
C PHE A 235 -32.60 -33.47 -22.37
N SER A 236 -31.76 -32.60 -22.91
CA SER A 236 -31.05 -31.59 -22.14
C SER A 236 -30.97 -30.25 -22.85
N THR A 237 -30.85 -29.19 -22.05
CA THR A 237 -30.56 -27.84 -22.53
C THR A 237 -29.31 -27.35 -21.82
N SER A 238 -28.32 -26.97 -22.61
CA SER A 238 -27.01 -26.51 -22.20
C SER A 238 -26.89 -25.03 -22.54
N THR A 239 -26.73 -24.21 -21.51
CA THR A 239 -26.56 -22.77 -21.62
C THR A 239 -25.09 -22.43 -21.43
N LEU A 240 -24.48 -21.82 -22.44
CA LEU A 240 -23.05 -21.49 -22.47
C LEU A 240 -22.82 -20.06 -22.00
N GLN A 241 -21.97 -19.88 -21.00
CA GLN A 241 -21.61 -18.55 -20.50
C GLN A 241 -20.30 -18.07 -21.11
N LEU A 242 -20.35 -16.88 -21.69
CA LEU A 242 -19.19 -16.23 -22.27
C LEU A 242 -18.36 -15.53 -21.22
N GLN A 243 -17.05 -15.52 -21.46
CA GLN A 243 -16.11 -14.74 -20.72
C GLN A 243 -15.23 -13.92 -21.65
N GLU A 244 -15.14 -12.63 -21.36
CA GLU A 244 -14.10 -11.76 -21.88
C GLU A 244 -13.05 -11.55 -20.80
N THR A 245 -11.80 -11.88 -21.13
CA THR A 245 -10.67 -11.71 -20.23
C THR A 245 -9.74 -10.65 -20.79
N THR A 246 -9.61 -9.54 -20.07
CA THR A 246 -8.63 -8.49 -20.34
C THR A 246 -7.44 -8.67 -19.43
N ILE A 247 -6.25 -8.82 -20.01
CA ILE A 247 -5.01 -9.11 -19.29
C ILE A 247 -4.05 -7.95 -19.47
N ASP A 248 -3.68 -7.27 -18.38
CA ASP A 248 -2.62 -6.27 -18.31
C ASP A 248 -1.32 -6.92 -17.83
N ASN A 249 -0.39 -7.14 -18.76
CA ASN A 249 0.94 -7.69 -18.49
C ASN A 249 2.05 -6.64 -18.59
N GLY A 250 1.69 -5.36 -18.51
CA GLY A 250 2.63 -4.27 -18.60
C GLY A 250 3.60 -4.20 -17.42
N LEU A 251 4.88 -3.97 -17.69
CA LEU A 251 5.93 -3.88 -16.66
C LEU A 251 5.81 -2.60 -15.80
N LEU A 252 5.54 -1.48 -16.48
CA LEU A 252 5.47 -0.12 -15.92
C LEU A 252 4.15 0.57 -16.31
N PHE A 253 3.84 0.54 -17.60
CA PHE A 253 2.60 1.08 -18.17
C PHE A 253 1.68 -0.06 -18.58
N GLU A 254 0.39 0.22 -18.72
CA GLU A 254 -0.60 -0.77 -19.13
C GLU A 254 -0.27 -1.35 -20.51
N ASN A 255 -0.27 -2.67 -20.60
CA ASN A 255 -0.22 -3.39 -21.87
C ASN A 255 -1.32 -4.45 -21.85
N THR A 256 -2.49 -4.06 -22.34
CA THR A 256 -3.69 -4.89 -22.26
C THR A 256 -3.91 -5.67 -23.55
N TYR A 257 -4.24 -6.95 -23.42
CA TYR A 257 -4.82 -7.74 -24.51
C TYR A 257 -6.10 -8.43 -24.06
N GLN A 258 -7.03 -8.61 -24.99
CA GLN A 258 -8.36 -9.16 -24.72
C GLN A 258 -8.52 -10.53 -25.38
N ARG A 259 -9.20 -11.44 -24.70
CA ARG A 259 -9.56 -12.76 -25.22
C ARG A 259 -10.97 -13.15 -24.81
N ASN A 260 -11.71 -13.69 -25.77
CA ASN A 260 -13.08 -14.18 -25.56
C ASN A 260 -13.11 -15.70 -25.65
N PHE A 261 -13.78 -16.35 -24.71
CA PHE A 261 -13.95 -17.80 -24.69
C PHE A 261 -15.15 -18.21 -23.83
N ILE A 262 -15.53 -19.49 -23.87
CA ILE A 262 -16.56 -20.04 -22.99
C ILE A 262 -15.92 -20.37 -21.64
N LEU A 263 -16.45 -19.76 -20.58
CA LEU A 263 -16.02 -20.01 -19.21
C LEU A 263 -16.72 -21.22 -18.60
N ASP A 264 -18.05 -21.27 -18.76
CA ASP A 264 -18.88 -22.23 -18.05
C ASP A 264 -20.06 -22.70 -18.90
N ILE A 265 -20.59 -23.86 -18.52
CA ILE A 265 -21.75 -24.49 -19.12
C ILE A 265 -22.68 -24.97 -18.00
N SER A 266 -23.92 -24.50 -18.03
CA SER A 266 -24.99 -25.00 -17.20
C SER A 266 -25.90 -25.92 -18.02
N THR A 267 -25.94 -27.20 -17.66
CA THR A 267 -26.79 -28.20 -18.34
C THR A 267 -27.95 -28.62 -17.43
N ALA A 268 -29.18 -28.47 -17.92
CA ALA A 268 -30.38 -29.02 -17.32
C ALA A 268 -30.86 -30.20 -18.16
N GLY A 269 -30.95 -31.39 -17.57
CA GLY A 269 -31.30 -32.63 -18.27
C GLY A 269 -32.47 -33.37 -17.64
N GLN A 270 -33.22 -34.09 -18.46
CA GLN A 270 -34.33 -34.96 -18.05
C GLN A 270 -34.45 -36.17 -18.98
N GLN A 271 -35.03 -37.26 -18.50
CA GLN A 271 -35.40 -38.40 -19.35
C GLN A 271 -36.87 -38.32 -19.71
N VAL A 272 -37.17 -38.45 -21.00
CA VAL A 272 -38.52 -38.38 -21.55
C VAL A 272 -38.82 -39.69 -22.28
N ASN A 273 -40.08 -40.10 -22.35
CA ASN A 273 -40.46 -41.30 -23.10
C ASN A 273 -40.12 -41.13 -24.60
N SER A 274 -39.51 -42.16 -25.23
CA SER A 274 -39.09 -42.08 -26.63
C SER A 274 -40.24 -41.83 -27.62
N LYS A 275 -41.47 -42.22 -27.26
CA LYS A 275 -42.66 -41.96 -28.08
C LYS A 275 -42.90 -40.47 -28.33
N PHE A 276 -42.59 -39.60 -27.36
CA PHE A 276 -42.82 -38.16 -27.47
C PHE A 276 -42.03 -37.54 -28.62
N PHE A 277 -40.75 -37.88 -28.76
CA PHE A 277 -39.90 -37.35 -29.82
C PHE A 277 -40.03 -38.12 -31.14
N SER A 278 -40.43 -39.40 -31.10
CA SER A 278 -40.63 -40.20 -32.30
C SER A 278 -41.70 -39.59 -33.24
N SER A 279 -42.74 -38.96 -32.70
CA SER A 279 -43.77 -38.27 -33.50
C SER A 279 -43.28 -36.96 -34.12
N VAL A 280 -42.25 -36.34 -33.56
CA VAL A 280 -41.72 -35.04 -34.03
C VAL A 280 -40.61 -35.25 -35.06
N ILE A 281 -39.67 -36.16 -34.79
CA ILE A 281 -38.46 -36.40 -35.60
C ILE A 281 -38.69 -37.52 -36.64
N ASN A 282 -39.79 -38.27 -36.53
CA ASN A 282 -40.11 -39.44 -37.37
C ASN A 282 -39.00 -40.52 -37.36
N SER A 283 -38.28 -40.62 -36.25
CA SER A 283 -37.26 -41.64 -36.00
C SER A 283 -37.12 -41.91 -34.51
N THR A 284 -36.59 -43.08 -34.14
CA THR A 284 -36.24 -43.39 -32.76
C THR A 284 -35.06 -42.51 -32.36
N THR A 285 -35.27 -41.70 -31.33
CA THR A 285 -34.24 -40.79 -30.79
C THR A 285 -33.77 -41.34 -29.45
N TYR A 286 -32.49 -41.17 -29.13
CA TYR A 286 -31.91 -41.62 -27.87
C TYR A 286 -31.37 -40.46 -27.02
N PHE A 287 -30.90 -39.40 -27.68
CA PHE A 287 -30.28 -38.25 -27.03
C PHE A 287 -30.62 -36.96 -27.78
N ILE A 288 -30.91 -35.90 -27.03
CA ILE A 288 -31.14 -34.55 -27.51
C ILE A 288 -30.45 -33.57 -26.57
N ASN A 289 -29.61 -32.68 -27.10
CA ASN A 289 -29.05 -31.57 -26.34
C ASN A 289 -29.15 -30.27 -27.13
N ASN A 290 -29.84 -29.30 -26.54
CA ASN A 290 -29.98 -27.95 -27.08
C ASN A 290 -28.91 -27.03 -26.52
N TYR A 291 -28.27 -26.26 -27.38
CA TYR A 291 -27.21 -25.32 -27.06
C TYR A 291 -27.64 -23.91 -27.36
N GLN A 292 -27.62 -23.09 -26.31
CA GLN A 292 -27.92 -21.67 -26.39
C GLN A 292 -26.84 -20.87 -25.67
N LEU A 293 -26.70 -19.61 -26.06
CA LEU A 293 -25.79 -18.67 -25.43
C LEU A 293 -26.51 -17.98 -24.26
N ASN A 294 -25.83 -17.83 -23.12
CA ASN A 294 -26.36 -17.02 -22.02
C ASN A 294 -26.31 -15.53 -22.40
N GLY A 295 -27.35 -14.77 -22.07
CA GLY A 295 -27.36 -13.31 -22.19
C GLY A 295 -26.50 -12.59 -21.16
N ILE A 296 -25.76 -13.33 -20.31
CA ILE A 296 -24.85 -12.77 -19.32
C ILE A 296 -23.40 -13.10 -19.71
N LYS A 297 -22.58 -12.07 -19.84
CA LYS A 297 -21.12 -12.14 -20.03
C LYS A 297 -20.41 -12.00 -18.70
N SER A 298 -19.38 -12.81 -18.47
CA SER A 298 -18.40 -12.56 -17.42
C SER A 298 -17.26 -11.70 -17.98
N ILE A 299 -16.96 -10.57 -17.37
CA ILE A 299 -15.81 -9.74 -17.72
C ILE A 299 -14.76 -9.93 -16.62
N GLN A 300 -13.61 -10.48 -16.98
CA GLN A 300 -12.49 -10.68 -16.08
C GLN A 300 -11.36 -9.73 -16.45
N TYR A 301 -10.94 -8.91 -15.49
CA TYR A 301 -9.75 -8.07 -15.61
C TYR A 301 -8.64 -8.67 -14.75
N ILE A 302 -7.51 -9.01 -15.37
CA ILE A 302 -6.33 -9.57 -14.72
C ILE A 302 -5.20 -8.57 -14.85
N GLN A 303 -4.74 -8.04 -13.72
CA GLN A 303 -3.62 -7.12 -13.67
C GLN A 303 -2.45 -7.76 -12.93
N TYR A 304 -1.35 -7.95 -13.66
CA TYR A 304 -0.11 -8.40 -13.04
C TYR A 304 0.54 -7.27 -12.23
N PRO A 305 1.21 -7.61 -11.11
CA PRO A 305 1.88 -6.63 -10.28
C PRO A 305 2.96 -5.92 -11.09
N LYS A 306 2.93 -4.59 -11.06
CA LYS A 306 3.86 -3.73 -11.78
C LYS A 306 5.07 -3.40 -10.91
N ILE A 307 6.19 -3.03 -11.54
CA ILE A 307 7.42 -2.71 -10.80
C ILE A 307 7.24 -1.53 -9.84
N ASN A 308 6.34 -0.58 -10.13
CA ASN A 308 6.01 0.52 -9.23
C ASN A 308 5.34 0.04 -7.94
N GLU A 309 4.52 -1.02 -7.99
CA GLU A 309 3.94 -1.64 -6.79
C GLU A 309 5.03 -2.30 -5.95
N VAL A 310 5.95 -3.05 -6.58
CA VAL A 310 7.10 -3.66 -5.90
C VAL A 310 8.00 -2.60 -5.23
N LEU A 311 8.24 -1.49 -5.92
CA LEU A 311 9.00 -0.36 -5.39
C LEU A 311 8.26 0.34 -4.24
N ALA A 312 6.95 0.49 -4.32
CA ALA A 312 6.13 1.07 -3.26
C ALA A 312 6.14 0.19 -1.99
N ASP A 313 5.99 -1.13 -2.15
CA ASP A 313 6.07 -2.10 -1.06
C ASP A 313 7.45 -2.09 -0.39
N THR A 314 8.51 -1.97 -1.20
CA THR A 314 9.87 -1.77 -0.68
C THR A 314 10.00 -0.44 0.07
N GLY A 315 9.39 0.62 -0.47
CA GLY A 315 9.38 1.96 0.12
C GLY A 315 8.74 2.00 1.51
N SER A 316 7.67 1.24 1.74
CA SER A 316 7.02 1.11 3.05
C SER A 316 7.99 0.66 4.15
N ILE A 317 8.89 -0.29 3.84
CA ILE A 317 9.92 -0.74 4.77
C ILE A 317 11.01 0.30 4.98
N VAL A 318 11.39 1.03 3.93
CA VAL A 318 12.30 2.18 4.07
C VAL A 318 11.71 3.21 5.05
N SER A 319 10.39 3.46 5.02
CA SER A 319 9.73 4.36 5.97
C SER A 319 9.79 3.85 7.42
N ILE A 320 9.57 2.54 7.67
CA ILE A 320 9.74 1.94 9.00
C ILE A 320 11.19 2.05 9.47
N LEU A 321 12.14 1.90 8.57
CA LEU A 321 13.57 2.03 8.86
C LEU A 321 13.96 3.49 9.14
N LEU A 322 13.36 4.47 8.47
CA LEU A 322 13.47 5.89 8.82
C LEU A 322 12.86 6.21 10.19
N LEU A 323 11.82 5.49 10.63
CA LEU A 323 11.35 5.63 12.01
C LEU A 323 12.37 5.09 13.02
N THR A 324 13.07 4.01 12.67
CA THR A 324 14.18 3.47 13.47
C THR A 324 15.36 4.45 13.53
N SER A 325 15.62 5.20 12.47
CA SER A 325 16.66 6.23 12.50
C SER A 325 16.37 7.37 13.46
N ALA A 326 15.10 7.78 13.60
CA ALA A 326 14.70 8.79 14.59
C ALA A 326 15.05 8.34 16.02
N PHE A 327 14.88 7.05 16.34
CA PHE A 327 15.28 6.50 17.64
C PHE A 327 16.80 6.57 17.86
N VAL A 328 17.59 6.33 16.81
CA VAL A 328 19.05 6.38 16.85
C VAL A 328 19.53 7.81 17.02
N ILE A 329 18.92 8.76 16.29
CA ILE A 329 19.15 10.20 16.45
C ILE A 329 18.88 10.63 17.89
N MET A 330 17.72 10.25 18.46
CA MET A 330 17.38 10.57 19.84
C MET A 330 18.40 10.00 20.84
N THR A 331 18.87 8.77 20.58
CA THR A 331 19.89 8.11 21.41
C THR A 331 21.25 8.81 21.31
N ASN A 332 21.68 9.18 20.10
CA ASN A 332 22.91 9.91 19.86
C ASN A 332 22.86 11.29 20.52
N GLN A 333 21.73 11.99 20.44
CA GLN A 333 21.50 13.27 21.10
C GLN A 333 21.60 13.14 22.63
N TYR A 334 20.98 12.11 23.20
CA TYR A 334 21.08 11.82 24.64
C TYR A 334 22.53 11.56 25.08
N PHE A 335 23.29 10.77 24.31
CA PHE A 335 24.69 10.49 24.63
C PHE A 335 25.56 11.74 24.55
N LEU A 336 25.34 12.56 23.52
CA LEU A 336 26.05 13.81 23.34
C LEU A 336 25.75 14.79 24.49
N GLU A 337 24.48 14.98 24.86
CA GLU A 337 24.11 15.82 26.00
C GLU A 337 24.79 15.32 27.28
N SER A 338 24.78 14.00 27.51
CA SER A 338 25.46 13.41 28.66
C SER A 338 26.98 13.62 28.64
N GLU A 339 27.60 13.59 27.46
CA GLU A 339 29.04 13.86 27.30
C GLU A 339 29.36 15.33 27.59
N ALA A 340 28.59 16.26 27.02
CA ALA A 340 28.73 17.70 27.25
C ALA A 340 28.58 18.05 28.75
N ILE A 341 27.53 17.51 29.40
CA ILE A 341 27.34 17.69 30.85
C ILE A 341 28.53 17.14 31.63
N SER A 342 29.03 15.95 31.27
CA SER A 342 30.20 15.37 31.93
C SER A 342 31.45 16.23 31.74
N GLN A 343 31.65 16.84 30.57
CA GLN A 343 32.78 17.73 30.32
C GLN A 343 32.70 18.98 31.20
N VAL A 344 31.52 19.60 31.33
CA VAL A 344 31.31 20.74 32.24
C VAL A 344 31.58 20.37 33.69
N ILE A 345 31.05 19.25 34.17
CA ILE A 345 31.31 18.77 35.55
C ILE A 345 32.82 18.56 35.75
N ASN A 346 33.51 17.96 34.79
CA ASN A 346 34.95 17.70 34.86
C ASN A 346 35.78 18.99 34.86
N MET A 347 35.29 20.08 34.26
CA MET A 347 35.95 21.39 34.27
C MET A 347 35.97 22.01 35.68
N PHE A 348 34.85 21.92 36.41
CA PHE A 348 34.73 22.44 37.78
C PHE A 348 35.26 21.48 38.85
N TYR A 349 35.24 20.17 38.59
CA TYR A 349 35.62 19.13 39.53
C TYR A 349 36.57 18.11 38.87
N PRO A 350 37.86 18.46 38.70
CA PRO A 350 38.81 17.63 37.94
C PRO A 350 39.02 16.24 38.54
N ASN A 351 38.82 16.08 39.86
CA ASN A 351 38.90 14.77 40.53
C ASN A 351 37.88 13.76 40.00
N LEU A 352 36.74 14.22 39.47
CA LEU A 352 35.69 13.36 38.90
C LEU A 352 36.08 12.78 37.54
N LYS A 353 37.16 13.27 36.90
CA LYS A 353 37.72 12.71 35.66
C LYS A 353 38.22 11.27 35.83
N TYR A 354 38.62 10.88 37.05
CA TYR A 354 39.13 9.54 37.36
C TYR A 354 38.04 8.56 37.80
N LEU A 355 36.77 8.95 37.69
CA LEU A 355 35.66 8.17 38.20
C LEU A 355 35.34 7.02 37.24
N LYS A 356 35.42 5.78 37.74
CA LYS A 356 35.15 4.56 36.97
C LYS A 356 33.79 4.01 37.38
N TYR A 357 32.90 3.85 36.40
CA TYR A 357 31.59 3.23 36.58
C TYR A 357 31.62 1.81 36.05
N ARG A 358 31.05 0.86 36.79
CA ARG A 358 30.69 -0.47 36.27
C ARG A 358 29.18 -0.55 36.17
N LYS A 359 28.66 -0.61 34.94
CA LYS A 359 27.22 -0.72 34.65
C LYS A 359 26.85 -2.18 34.35
N ASN A 360 25.60 -2.57 34.63
CA ASN A 360 25.04 -3.82 34.10
C ASN A 360 24.60 -3.63 32.64
N TRP A 361 24.12 -4.72 32.02
CA TRP A 361 23.60 -4.70 30.65
C TRP A 361 22.36 -3.81 30.46
N TYR A 362 21.59 -3.56 31.53
CA TYR A 362 20.49 -2.59 31.57
C TYR A 362 20.94 -1.15 31.88
N GLY A 363 22.25 -0.87 31.92
CA GLY A 363 22.80 0.47 32.17
C GLY A 363 22.78 0.94 33.64
N LYS A 364 22.27 0.16 34.60
CA LYS A 364 22.28 0.47 36.03
C LYS A 364 23.71 0.38 36.58
N VAL A 365 24.13 1.41 37.30
CA VAL A 365 25.47 1.48 37.92
C VAL A 365 25.53 0.51 39.10
N ILE A 366 26.36 -0.53 39.00
CA ILE A 366 26.56 -1.57 40.03
C ILE A 366 27.69 -1.16 40.99
N ARG A 367 28.72 -0.47 40.50
CA ARG A 367 29.88 -0.08 41.31
C ARG A 367 30.49 1.21 40.81
N ILE A 368 30.91 2.05 41.75
CA ILE A 368 31.52 3.35 41.49
C ILE A 368 32.84 3.41 42.25
N GLU A 369 33.92 3.66 41.51
CA GLU A 369 35.26 3.73 42.06
C GLU A 369 35.88 5.10 41.73
N LEU A 370 36.38 5.77 42.76
CA LEU A 370 37.11 7.03 42.64
C LEU A 370 38.49 6.84 43.27
N LEU A 371 39.54 6.95 42.46
CA LEU A 371 40.94 6.82 42.92
C LEU A 371 41.18 5.55 43.76
N GLY A 372 40.63 4.41 43.35
CA GLY A 372 40.79 3.13 44.07
C GLY A 372 39.78 2.87 45.19
N ARG A 373 38.95 3.85 45.56
CA ARG A 373 37.98 3.73 46.66
C ARG A 373 36.57 3.50 46.13
N ASN A 374 35.88 2.50 46.69
CA ASN A 374 34.47 2.27 46.40
C ASN A 374 33.60 3.32 47.07
N LEU A 375 32.77 3.99 46.28
CA LEU A 375 31.82 4.98 46.76
C LEU A 375 30.45 4.34 47.03
N ASN A 376 29.73 4.88 48.02
CA ASN A 376 28.35 4.50 48.25
C ASN A 376 27.47 5.02 47.10
N ILE A 377 26.84 4.09 46.38
CA ILE A 377 26.06 4.36 45.16
C ILE A 377 24.91 5.33 45.41
N ASN A 378 24.19 5.19 46.52
CA ASN A 378 23.02 6.01 46.82
C ASN A 378 23.41 7.47 47.09
N LYS A 379 24.44 7.67 47.91
CA LYS A 379 24.96 9.03 48.21
C LYS A 379 25.55 9.68 46.96
N PHE A 380 26.28 8.90 46.16
CA PHE A 380 26.85 9.39 44.92
C PHE A 380 25.77 9.80 43.92
N ASN A 381 24.74 8.97 43.68
CA ASN A 381 23.69 9.28 42.71
C ASN A 381 22.95 10.58 43.07
N VAL A 382 22.69 10.83 44.35
CA VAL A 382 22.06 12.07 44.82
C VAL A 382 22.97 13.27 44.57
N GLN A 383 24.25 13.18 44.92
CA GLN A 383 25.20 14.29 44.74
C GLN A 383 25.51 14.55 43.26
N TYR A 384 25.75 13.50 42.50
CA TYR A 384 26.02 13.58 41.07
C TYR A 384 24.79 14.04 40.28
N GLY A 385 23.57 13.67 40.71
CA GLY A 385 22.32 14.20 40.16
C GLY A 385 22.22 15.71 40.30
N ARG A 386 22.56 16.27 41.48
CA ARG A 386 22.62 17.73 41.69
C ARG A 386 23.68 18.39 40.81
N LEU A 387 24.86 17.79 40.69
CA LEU A 387 25.92 18.31 39.81
C LEU A 387 25.48 18.31 38.34
N LYS A 388 24.73 17.27 37.92
CA LYS A 388 24.16 17.18 36.58
C LYS A 388 23.17 18.30 36.30
N GLU A 389 22.25 18.56 37.24
CA GLU A 389 21.27 19.64 37.14
C GLU A 389 21.96 21.02 37.03
N VAL A 390 22.94 21.28 37.89
CA VAL A 390 23.73 22.53 37.83
C VAL A 390 24.48 22.65 36.51
N ALA A 391 25.09 21.57 36.02
CA ALA A 391 25.79 21.58 34.74
C ALA A 391 24.84 21.78 33.55
N GLN A 392 23.63 21.22 33.60
CA GLN A 392 22.59 21.47 32.60
C GLN A 392 22.17 22.95 32.61
N THR A 393 21.92 23.54 33.78
CA THR A 393 21.64 24.98 33.89
C THR A 393 22.79 25.82 33.34
N LYS A 394 24.04 25.43 33.61
CA LYS A 394 25.24 26.12 33.11
C LYS A 394 25.39 26.07 31.58
N LEU A 395 24.92 24.99 30.95
CA LEU A 395 24.91 24.81 29.50
C LEU A 395 23.77 25.57 28.79
N THR A 396 22.81 26.14 29.53
CA THR A 396 21.75 26.95 28.90
C THR A 396 22.29 28.24 28.30
N ILE A 397 21.72 28.67 27.18
CA ILE A 397 22.09 29.89 26.46
C ILE A 397 22.01 31.11 27.39
N THR A 398 20.95 31.21 28.18
CA THR A 398 20.74 32.31 29.13
C THR A 398 21.89 32.43 30.12
N ASN A 399 22.35 31.29 30.68
CA ASN A 399 23.47 31.32 31.60
C ASN A 399 24.80 31.62 30.88
N GLN A 400 25.00 31.13 29.65
CA GLN A 400 26.20 31.46 28.87
C GLN A 400 26.28 32.96 28.58
N ILE A 401 25.18 33.59 28.15
CA ILE A 401 25.09 35.03 27.95
C ILE A 401 25.43 35.77 29.26
N TYR A 402 24.82 35.36 30.37
CA TYR A 402 25.08 35.96 31.68
C TYR A 402 26.56 35.88 32.09
N GLU A 403 27.21 34.74 31.93
CA GLU A 403 28.64 34.58 32.27
C GLU A 403 29.54 35.41 31.32
N ILE A 404 29.21 35.50 30.03
CA ILE A 404 29.90 36.37 29.07
C ILE A 404 29.76 37.83 29.47
N SER A 405 28.55 38.29 29.80
CA SER A 405 28.31 39.64 30.30
C SER A 405 29.09 39.93 31.59
N ARG A 406 29.18 38.96 32.49
CA ARG A 406 29.98 39.09 33.72
C ARG A 406 31.47 39.23 33.42
N ILE A 407 32.00 38.44 32.48
CA ILE A 407 33.39 38.58 32.02
C ILE A 407 33.60 39.95 31.39
N GLN A 408 32.65 40.42 30.58
CA GLN A 408 32.69 41.76 29.99
C GLN A 408 32.75 42.85 31.08
N PHE A 409 31.91 42.77 32.12
CA PHE A 409 31.97 43.70 33.25
C PHE A 409 33.29 43.65 34.01
N ILE A 410 33.85 42.45 34.22
CA ILE A 410 35.16 42.29 34.87
C ILE A 410 36.25 42.92 33.99
N LEU A 411 36.25 42.67 32.68
CA LEU A 411 37.19 43.28 31.74
C LEU A 411 37.07 44.80 31.70
N GLN A 412 35.86 45.34 31.72
CA GLN A 412 35.60 46.78 31.83
C GLN A 412 36.13 47.38 33.13
N SER A 413 36.17 46.60 34.22
CA SER A 413 36.71 47.05 35.50
C SER A 413 38.24 47.02 35.58
N MET A 414 38.90 46.21 34.74
CA MET A 414 40.36 46.03 34.75
C MET A 414 41.09 46.81 33.65
N ILE A 415 40.38 47.17 32.59
CA ILE A 415 40.94 47.86 31.42
C ILE A 415 40.48 49.31 31.42
N ASP A 416 41.41 50.25 31.26
CA ASP A 416 41.07 51.67 31.13
C ASP A 416 40.06 51.89 30.00
N ARG A 417 39.06 52.76 30.26
CA ARG A 417 37.97 53.08 29.32
C ARG A 417 38.46 53.41 27.91
N SER A 418 39.64 54.01 27.76
CA SER A 418 40.25 54.34 26.46
C SER A 418 40.61 53.09 25.64
N ASN A 419 41.19 52.07 26.27
CA ASN A 419 41.58 50.81 25.62
C ASN A 419 40.35 49.94 25.32
N PHE A 420 39.36 49.96 26.20
CA PHE A 420 38.09 49.27 25.96
C PHE A 420 37.32 49.90 24.78
N ASN A 421 37.23 51.23 24.72
CA ASN A 421 36.64 51.94 23.58
C ASN A 421 37.41 51.66 22.28
N TYR A 422 38.74 51.62 22.32
CA TYR A 422 39.55 51.25 21.15
C TYR A 422 39.25 49.82 20.65
N SER A 423 39.07 48.86 21.57
CA SER A 423 38.67 47.49 21.21
C SER A 423 37.27 47.40 20.61
N HIS A 424 36.31 48.20 21.10
CA HIS A 424 34.98 48.32 20.51
C HIS A 424 35.01 48.97 19.12
N MET A 425 35.97 49.88 18.84
CA MET A 425 36.16 50.45 17.50
C MET A 425 36.80 49.50 16.49
N ILE A 426 37.50 48.44 16.95
CA ILE A 426 38.03 47.35 16.11
C ILE A 426 36.95 46.27 15.84
N GLY A 427 35.92 46.21 16.69
CA GLY A 427 34.78 45.30 16.52
C GLY A 427 34.06 45.48 15.18
N ILE A 428 33.20 44.51 14.84
CA ILE A 428 32.43 44.52 13.59
C ILE A 428 31.63 45.82 13.53
N LYS A 429 32.03 46.72 12.63
CA LYS A 429 31.23 47.91 12.31
C LYS A 429 29.92 47.38 11.73
N GLU A 430 28.82 47.70 12.39
CA GLU A 430 27.51 47.60 11.77
C GLU A 430 27.56 48.50 10.54
N ASN A 431 27.79 47.91 9.37
CA ASN A 431 27.47 48.61 8.14
C ASN A 431 25.98 48.83 8.21
N ASN A 432 25.56 50.07 8.45
CA ASN A 432 24.16 50.48 8.38
C ASN A 432 23.52 49.78 7.17
N PHE A 433 22.65 48.80 7.43
CA PHE A 433 21.75 48.23 6.43
C PHE A 433 20.62 49.22 6.14
N ILE A 434 20.99 50.47 5.91
CA ILE A 434 20.21 51.38 5.08
C ILE A 434 20.92 51.31 3.74
N GLU A 435 20.67 50.22 3.02
CA GLU A 435 20.89 50.22 1.58
C GLU A 435 20.13 51.42 1.03
N ASN A 436 20.90 52.38 0.52
CA ASN A 436 20.39 53.34 -0.43
C ASN A 436 19.77 52.53 -1.58
N THR A 437 18.45 52.33 -1.54
CA THR A 437 17.65 52.14 -2.74
C THR A 437 17.81 53.40 -3.57
N LYS A 438 18.92 53.47 -4.31
CA LYS A 438 18.99 54.23 -5.55
C LYS A 438 18.19 53.43 -6.57
N GLU A 439 16.87 53.52 -6.46
CA GLU A 439 16.05 53.46 -7.66
C GLU A 439 16.45 54.66 -8.51
N GLU A 440 16.93 54.37 -9.70
CA GLU A 440 17.09 55.32 -10.78
C GLU A 440 15.73 55.97 -11.04
N ASN A 441 15.59 57.24 -10.65
CA ASN A 441 14.65 58.14 -11.27
C ASN A 441 15.37 59.46 -11.53
N GLU A 442 15.59 59.71 -12.82
CA GLU A 442 15.82 61.04 -13.38
C GLU A 442 14.74 62.00 -12.86
N PHE A 443 15.14 63.13 -12.29
CA PHE A 443 14.83 64.49 -12.76
C PHE A 443 15.05 65.52 -11.65
N ASP A 444 15.80 66.57 -12.03
CA ASP A 444 15.80 67.95 -11.56
C ASP A 444 16.06 68.33 -10.08
N ASN A 445 17.25 68.91 -9.90
CA ASN A 445 17.53 70.21 -9.27
C ASN A 445 16.42 70.83 -8.38
N GLN A 446 16.73 71.04 -7.09
CA GLN A 446 16.96 72.39 -6.52
C GLN A 446 17.28 72.33 -5.02
N GLU A 447 18.33 73.08 -4.67
CA GLU A 447 18.54 73.94 -3.48
C GLU A 447 18.00 73.52 -2.11
N GLY A 448 18.87 73.56 -1.09
CA GLY A 448 18.43 73.44 0.31
C GLY A 448 19.55 73.35 1.32
N GLU A 449 20.15 74.50 1.59
CA GLU A 449 21.29 74.76 2.46
C GLU A 449 21.01 74.58 3.99
N ILE A 450 22.09 74.48 4.76
CA ILE A 450 22.28 74.98 6.16
C ILE A 450 22.00 74.03 7.35
N PHE A 451 23.10 73.43 7.82
CA PHE A 451 23.87 73.77 9.04
C PHE A 451 23.28 73.62 10.47
N LYS A 452 24.16 73.00 11.31
CA LYS A 452 24.59 73.40 12.68
C LYS A 452 23.51 73.41 13.77
N ASP A 453 23.77 73.13 15.04
CA ASP A 453 25.01 73.15 15.80
C ASP A 453 24.73 72.46 17.14
N SER A 454 25.77 71.84 17.69
CA SER A 454 26.14 71.89 19.11
C SER A 454 25.24 71.18 20.15
N LYS A 455 25.67 70.75 21.32
CA LYS A 455 26.96 70.60 22.01
C LYS A 455 26.61 69.82 23.30
N VAL A 456 27.50 68.90 23.68
CA VAL A 456 28.11 68.65 25.02
C VAL A 456 27.59 69.62 26.12
N ILE A 457 27.33 69.27 27.39
CA ILE A 457 28.20 68.80 28.51
C ILE A 457 27.26 68.42 29.73
N PRO A 458 27.73 68.01 30.94
CA PRO A 458 27.93 66.65 31.48
C PRO A 458 27.09 66.30 32.75
N SER A 459 27.38 65.11 33.27
CA SER A 459 27.10 64.57 34.62
C SER A 459 27.24 65.53 35.80
N ASN A 460 26.38 65.35 36.82
CA ASN A 460 26.80 65.47 38.22
C ASN A 460 25.94 64.67 39.20
N ASP A 461 26.64 64.21 40.24
CA ASP A 461 26.27 63.34 41.36
C ASP A 461 25.03 63.79 42.16
N SER A 462 24.37 62.83 42.83
CA SER A 462 24.53 62.58 44.28
C SER A 462 23.29 61.99 44.98
N LYS A 463 23.62 61.17 45.99
CA LYS A 463 22.79 60.50 47.03
C LYS A 463 21.66 61.34 47.64
N LEU A 464 20.59 60.66 48.05
CA LEU A 464 19.85 60.79 49.34
C LEU A 464 18.58 59.91 49.20
N GLU A 465 18.49 58.69 49.74
CA GLU A 465 18.26 58.29 51.14
C GLU A 465 16.91 58.77 51.74
N ILE A 466 16.22 57.81 52.38
CA ILE A 466 15.24 57.92 53.49
C ILE A 466 13.73 57.74 53.17
N GLN A 467 13.28 56.52 53.55
CA GLN A 467 12.12 56.16 54.39
C GLN A 467 10.74 56.82 54.18
N GLN A 468 9.67 55.99 54.12
CA GLN A 468 8.81 55.57 55.25
C GLN A 468 7.57 54.85 54.67
N ASN A 469 7.32 53.57 55.01
CA ASN A 469 6.43 53.12 56.10
C ASN A 469 4.96 53.50 55.87
N GLN A 470 4.04 52.58 55.58
CA GLN A 470 3.14 51.85 56.51
C GLN A 470 1.82 51.68 55.71
N GLN A 471 0.89 50.74 55.87
CA GLN A 471 0.54 49.61 56.74
C GLN A 471 -0.60 48.88 55.97
N ILE A 472 -0.64 47.53 55.90
CA ILE A 472 -1.47 46.64 56.74
C ILE A 472 -2.98 47.02 56.65
N GLN A 473 -3.97 46.21 56.21
CA GLN A 473 -4.37 44.89 56.70
C GLN A 473 -5.60 44.35 55.91
N GLN A 474 -5.62 43.03 55.62
CA GLN A 474 -6.68 42.03 55.90
C GLN A 474 -8.16 42.24 55.45
N THR A 475 -9.04 41.26 55.22
CA THR A 475 -9.12 39.79 55.01
C THR A 475 -10.63 39.44 54.84
N MET A 476 -10.92 38.23 54.31
CA MET A 476 -12.15 37.39 54.51
C MET A 476 -13.37 37.67 53.59
N PHE A 477 -13.78 36.75 52.70
CA PHE A 477 -14.50 35.43 52.83
C PHE A 477 -16.05 35.61 52.99
N PRO A 478 -16.91 34.60 52.73
CA PRO A 478 -17.34 34.03 51.44
C PRO A 478 -18.88 33.77 51.40
N ASP A 479 -19.30 32.74 50.63
CA ASP A 479 -20.57 31.99 50.67
C ASP A 479 -21.75 32.56 49.86
N GLN A 480 -22.64 31.80 49.20
CA GLN A 480 -22.85 30.36 49.01
C GLN A 480 -23.99 30.15 47.96
N SER A 481 -24.09 28.92 47.43
CA SER A 481 -25.33 28.22 47.01
C SER A 481 -26.03 28.69 45.70
N SER A 482 -26.68 27.86 44.87
CA SER A 482 -26.92 26.40 44.80
C SER A 482 -27.66 26.04 43.49
N ASN A 483 -27.28 24.92 42.89
CA ASN A 483 -28.07 23.83 42.30
C ASN A 483 -29.13 23.99 41.18
N THR A 484 -28.87 23.18 40.12
CA THR A 484 -29.73 22.19 39.41
C THR A 484 -30.78 22.63 38.37
N ILE A 485 -30.71 22.06 37.15
CA ILE A 485 -31.59 20.99 36.59
C ILE A 485 -31.15 20.65 35.13
N LEU A 486 -31.17 19.35 34.78
CA LEU A 486 -30.92 18.65 33.48
C LEU A 486 -32.04 18.92 32.42
N PRO A 487 -32.10 18.37 31.16
CA PRO A 487 -31.32 17.30 30.50
C PRO A 487 -30.99 17.46 28.97
N ASN A 488 -30.29 16.43 28.44
CA ASN A 488 -30.45 15.73 27.15
C ASN A 488 -29.70 16.12 25.84
N GLU A 489 -28.85 15.17 25.45
CA GLU A 489 -28.70 14.44 24.16
C GLU A 489 -28.53 15.14 22.79
N THR A 490 -27.38 14.79 22.18
CA THR A 490 -27.10 14.52 20.74
C THR A 490 -27.33 15.62 19.70
N GLN A 491 -26.27 15.98 18.96
CA GLN A 491 -26.24 15.77 17.50
C GLN A 491 -24.86 16.07 16.86
N LYS A 492 -24.63 15.29 15.81
CA LYS A 492 -23.52 15.28 14.85
C LYS A 492 -23.59 16.48 13.91
N LEU A 493 -22.39 16.92 13.50
CA LEU A 493 -21.93 17.17 12.12
C LEU A 493 -22.75 18.10 11.20
N GLU A 494 -22.00 19.06 10.67
CA GLU A 494 -21.85 19.37 9.24
C GLU A 494 -22.50 20.67 8.69
N ILE A 495 -21.82 21.18 7.65
CA ILE A 495 -22.26 22.10 6.59
C ILE A 495 -21.76 23.56 6.75
N PHE A 496 -20.69 23.95 6.02
CA PHE A 496 -20.68 24.45 4.64
C PHE A 496 -21.65 25.62 4.42
N GLN A 497 -21.14 26.84 4.18
CA GLN A 497 -21.51 27.58 2.97
C GLN A 497 -20.61 28.80 2.76
N GLN A 498 -19.93 28.76 1.61
CA GLN A 498 -19.40 29.89 0.90
C GLN A 498 -20.47 30.96 0.72
N LEU A 499 -20.10 32.22 0.91
CA LEU A 499 -20.49 33.29 -0.02
C LEU A 499 -19.32 34.25 -0.20
N LYS A 500 -19.13 34.61 -1.45
CA LYS A 500 -17.97 35.22 -2.09
C LYS A 500 -18.20 36.72 -2.24
N SER A 501 -17.09 37.43 -2.47
CA SER A 501 -16.91 38.79 -3.00
C SER A 501 -17.34 39.97 -2.14
N GLU A 502 -16.39 40.86 -1.79
CA GLU A 502 -16.01 42.03 -2.59
C GLU A 502 -14.75 42.72 -2.04
N ASN A 503 -13.77 42.89 -2.94
CA ASN A 503 -13.00 44.09 -3.26
C ASN A 503 -12.41 45.05 -2.19
N GLN A 504 -11.22 45.52 -2.59
CA GLN A 504 -10.55 46.80 -2.29
C GLN A 504 -9.47 46.84 -1.19
N THR A 505 -8.25 46.70 -1.69
CA THR A 505 -7.02 47.40 -1.29
C THR A 505 -7.23 48.91 -1.02
N SER A 506 -6.75 49.39 0.12
CA SER A 506 -6.10 50.70 0.25
C SER A 506 -5.24 50.74 1.50
N ASN A 507 -4.01 51.22 1.30
CA ASN A 507 -3.05 51.66 2.31
C ASN A 507 -3.68 52.61 3.34
N ASN A 508 -3.19 52.54 4.59
CA ASN A 508 -2.92 53.72 5.40
C ASN A 508 -1.93 53.38 6.52
N ASP A 509 -0.79 54.06 6.45
CA ASP A 509 0.24 54.17 7.47
C ASP A 509 -0.31 54.67 8.81
N LYS A 510 0.10 54.03 9.91
CA LYS A 510 0.21 54.68 11.22
C LYS A 510 1.42 54.15 12.00
N GLN A 511 2.43 55.02 12.04
CA GLN A 511 3.33 55.33 13.17
C GLN A 511 3.45 54.28 14.28
N PHE A 512 4.60 53.61 14.33
CA PHE A 512 5.11 53.01 15.57
C PHE A 512 6.17 53.93 16.18
N ASN A 513 5.80 54.52 17.32
CA ASN A 513 6.73 55.18 18.23
C ASN A 513 7.72 54.16 18.80
N SER A 514 9.01 54.47 18.67
CA SER A 514 10.10 53.81 19.39
C SER A 514 9.95 54.07 20.89
N LYS A 515 9.59 53.04 21.66
CA LYS A 515 9.79 53.02 23.12
C LYS A 515 11.16 52.43 23.41
N GLU A 516 12.02 53.23 24.04
CA GLU A 516 13.25 52.76 24.68
C GLU A 516 12.90 51.78 25.81
N LEU A 517 13.55 50.63 25.83
CA LEU A 517 13.46 49.63 26.88
C LEU A 517 14.23 50.13 28.10
N ILE A 518 13.61 50.09 29.29
CA ILE A 518 14.20 50.49 30.57
C ILE A 518 14.54 49.21 31.34
N ASP A 519 15.61 49.23 32.14
CA ASP A 519 16.18 48.09 32.89
C ASP A 519 15.19 47.29 33.78
N GLN A 520 13.97 47.79 34.02
CA GLN A 520 12.90 47.09 34.74
C GLN A 520 12.21 45.98 33.92
N ASP A 521 12.39 45.95 32.59
CA ASP A 521 11.81 44.92 31.73
C ASP A 521 12.49 43.54 31.87
N PHE A 522 13.64 43.46 32.55
CA PHE A 522 14.37 42.20 32.82
C PHE A 522 13.93 41.48 34.10
N GLU A 523 13.17 42.11 35.00
CA GLU A 523 12.62 41.42 36.18
C GLU A 523 11.41 40.52 35.84
N LEU A 524 10.76 40.73 34.69
CA LEU A 524 9.65 39.92 34.20
C LEU A 524 10.06 38.54 33.63
N LEU A 525 11.36 38.29 33.43
CA LEU A 525 11.88 37.01 32.96
C LEU A 525 12.25 36.04 34.10
N ILE A 526 12.09 36.44 35.36
CA ILE A 526 12.14 35.52 36.50
C ILE A 526 10.75 34.91 36.67
N CYS A 527 10.46 33.90 35.86
CA CYS A 527 9.31 33.05 36.09
C CYS A 527 9.58 32.24 37.38
N LYS A 528 8.95 32.63 38.50
CA LYS A 528 8.80 31.75 39.66
C LYS A 528 7.95 30.56 39.19
N LYS A 529 8.59 29.41 39.03
CA LYS A 529 7.89 28.16 38.77
C LYS A 529 7.18 27.72 40.05
N ASP A 530 5.91 28.06 40.16
CA ASP A 530 5.01 27.43 41.11
C ASP A 530 4.94 25.93 40.83
N ARG A 531 5.06 25.14 41.89
CA ARG A 531 4.85 23.70 41.86
C ARG A 531 3.36 23.43 41.79
N THR A 532 2.90 22.95 40.65
CA THR A 532 1.62 22.21 40.56
C THR A 532 1.86 20.85 39.91
N GLU A 533 1.64 19.83 40.75
CA GLU A 533 0.97 18.55 40.51
C GLU A 533 1.15 17.81 39.16
N ALA A 534 1.72 16.60 39.31
CA ALA A 534 1.35 15.34 38.66
C ALA A 534 0.89 15.36 37.20
N GLN A 535 1.80 14.97 36.30
CA GLN A 535 1.44 14.27 35.07
C GLN A 535 1.81 12.79 35.19
N ILE A 536 0.74 12.00 35.33
CA ILE A 536 0.68 10.57 35.05
C ILE A 536 0.96 10.39 33.56
N LEU A 537 1.97 9.57 33.22
CA LEU A 537 2.16 9.05 31.87
C LEU A 537 1.63 7.61 31.83
N PRO A 538 0.91 7.20 30.77
CA PRO A 538 0.17 5.95 30.76
C PRO A 538 1.10 4.75 30.55
N GLN A 539 0.90 3.72 31.36
CA GLN A 539 1.44 2.39 31.11
C GLN A 539 0.70 1.79 29.91
N PHE A 540 1.42 1.62 28.80
CA PHE A 540 1.06 0.67 27.75
C PHE A 540 2.11 -0.44 27.73
N PHE A 541 1.65 -1.67 27.45
CA PHE A 541 2.32 -2.98 27.44
C PHE A 541 2.16 -3.83 28.70
N ASP A 542 0.96 -4.40 28.87
CA ASP A 542 0.80 -5.74 29.43
C ASP A 542 0.75 -6.76 28.28
N ILE A 543 1.73 -7.66 28.25
CA ILE A 543 1.78 -8.82 27.36
C ILE A 543 1.07 -9.96 28.10
N ASN A 544 -0.11 -10.33 27.61
CA ASN A 544 -0.79 -11.55 28.02
C ASN A 544 0.10 -12.77 27.73
N LYS A 545 0.49 -13.48 28.79
CA LYS A 545 0.84 -14.90 28.72
C LYS A 545 -0.46 -15.69 28.63
N VAL A 546 -0.69 -16.30 27.47
CA VAL A 546 -1.67 -17.37 27.31
C VAL A 546 -0.94 -18.70 27.53
N THR A 547 -1.45 -19.49 28.46
CA THR A 547 -1.32 -20.95 28.49
C THR A 547 -2.16 -21.59 27.41
#